data_AF-A0A498I2V9-F1
#
_entry.id   AF-A0A498I2V9-F1
#
_cell.length_a   1.000
_cell.length_b   1.000
_cell.length_c   1.000
_cell.angle_alpha   90.00
_cell.angle_beta   90.00
_cell.angle_gamma   90.00
#
_symmetry.space_group_name_H-M   'P 1'
#
loop_
_entity.id
_entity.type
_entity.pdbx_description
1 polymer ?
#
loop_
_entity_poly.entity_id
_entity_poly.type
_entity_poly.pdbx_seq_one_letter_code
_entity_poly.pdbx_strand_id
1 'polypeptide(L)' 'MDTKILLCYALRFLLCCTFIAWGQTITSQSGTFELGFYKPGIPQNYYIGIWYKNLTIKTVVWVANKKPPVS' A
#
# COMPACT_ATOMS: atom_id res chain seq x y z
N MET A 1 -15.23 8.17 2.82
CA MET A 1 -15.10 7.73 4.23
C MET A 1 -15.40 6.24 4.27
N ASP A 2 -14.48 5.46 4.85
CA ASP A 2 -14.46 3.99 4.97
C ASP A 2 -14.05 3.14 3.75
N THR A 3 -12.83 3.38 3.24
CA THR A 3 -12.20 2.45 2.28
C THR A 3 -11.29 1.46 3.02
N LYS A 4 -11.80 0.27 3.35
CA LYS A 4 -11.01 -0.85 3.88
C LYS A 4 -10.44 -1.66 2.70
N ILE A 5 -9.12 -1.64 2.50
CA ILE A 5 -8.46 -2.54 1.56
C ILE A 5 -8.22 -3.89 2.26
N LEU A 6 -8.90 -4.92 1.79
CA LEU A 6 -8.74 -6.29 2.29
C LEU A 6 -7.60 -6.98 1.53
N LEU A 7 -6.48 -7.27 2.21
CA LEU A 7 -5.41 -8.09 1.65
C LEU A 7 -5.46 -9.47 2.29
N CYS A 8 -5.84 -10.47 1.50
CA CYS A 8 -5.72 -11.86 1.90
C CYS A 8 -4.26 -12.29 1.70
N TYR A 9 -3.52 -12.48 2.80
CA TYR A 9 -2.22 -13.13 2.77
C TYR A 9 -2.42 -14.63 3.01
N ALA A 10 -2.04 -15.46 2.02
CA ALA A 10 -1.98 -16.91 2.19
C ALA A 10 -0.69 -17.29 2.93
N LEU A 11 -0.62 -17.01 4.23
CA LEU A 11 0.33 -17.65 5.14
C LEU A 11 -0.19 -17.55 6.58
N ARG A 12 -0.78 -18.66 7.03
CA ARG A 12 -1.18 -19.03 8.39
C ARG A 12 -2.16 -18.09 9.13
N PHE A 13 -3.32 -18.68 9.45
CA PHE A 13 -4.34 -18.22 10.40
C PHE A 13 -3.84 -17.16 11.39
N LEU A 14 -4.21 -15.90 11.19
CA LEU A 14 -4.36 -14.90 12.24
C LEU A 14 -5.33 -13.82 11.73
N LEU A 15 -6.23 -13.43 12.64
CA LEU A 15 -7.49 -12.69 12.49
C LEU A 15 -7.67 -11.83 11.22
N CYS A 16 -8.84 -11.98 10.60
CA CYS A 16 -9.31 -11.12 9.53
C CYS A 16 -9.04 -9.65 9.83
N CYS A 17 -8.41 -9.01 8.85
CA CYS A 17 -8.62 -7.60 8.56
C CYS A 17 -7.80 -6.63 9.41
N THR A 18 -6.48 -6.84 9.49
CA THR A 18 -5.58 -5.75 9.88
C THR A 18 -5.74 -4.59 8.90
N PHE A 19 -5.90 -3.38 9.43
CA PHE A 19 -5.98 -2.15 8.66
C PHE A 19 -4.61 -1.48 8.63
N ILE A 20 -4.27 -0.87 7.50
CA ILE A 20 -3.06 -0.06 7.38
C ILE A 20 -3.46 1.37 7.74
N ALA A 21 -2.88 1.92 8.82
CA ALA A 21 -3.05 3.33 9.15
C ALA A 21 -2.12 4.23 8.31
N TRP A 22 -2.35 5.54 8.35
CA TRP A 22 -1.46 6.51 7.71
C TRP A 22 -0.02 6.37 8.19
N GLY A 23 0.93 6.35 7.27
CA GLY A 23 2.36 6.19 7.56
C GLY A 23 2.80 4.75 7.86
N GLN A 24 1.87 3.80 7.96
CA GLN A 24 2.20 2.38 8.08
C GLN A 24 2.37 1.74 6.69
N THR A 25 3.21 0.71 6.64
CA THR A 25 3.47 -0.08 5.45
C THR A 25 3.50 -1.56 5.80
N ILE A 26 3.17 -2.41 4.83
CA ILE A 26 3.35 -3.86 4.92
C ILE A 26 4.52 -4.24 4.03
N THR A 27 5.53 -4.90 4.60
CA THR A 27 6.66 -5.44 3.84
C THR A 27 6.37 -6.89 3.45
N SER A 28 6.65 -7.24 2.20
CA SER A 28 6.63 -8.63 1.73
C SER A 28 7.59 -9.51 2.53
N GLN A 29 7.33 -10.82 2.60
CA GLN A 29 8.16 -11.75 3.38
C GLN A 29 9.63 -11.75 2.94
N SER A 30 9.91 -11.54 1.64
CA SER A 30 11.27 -11.45 1.10
C SER A 30 11.94 -10.08 1.31
N GLY A 31 11.22 -9.09 1.85
CA GLY A 31 11.72 -7.72 2.00
C GLY A 31 11.84 -6.93 0.69
N THR A 32 11.41 -7.49 -0.44
CA THR A 32 11.60 -6.88 -1.77
C THR A 32 10.59 -5.77 -2.03
N PHE A 33 9.33 -6.01 -1.67
CA PHE A 33 8.21 -5.10 -1.90
C PHE A 33 7.65 -4.55 -0.60
N GLU A 34 7.12 -3.33 -0.69
CA GLU A 34 6.33 -2.67 0.34
C GLU A 34 5.01 -2.18 -0.24
N LEU A 35 3.95 -2.30 0.56
CA LEU A 35 2.64 -1.74 0.28
C LEU A 35 2.33 -0.65 1.32
N GLY A 36 1.76 0.46 0.87
CA GLY A 36 1.14 1.43 1.75
C GLY A 36 0.56 2.63 1.01
N PHE A 37 0.28 3.69 1.75
CA PHE A 37 -0.13 4.97 1.18
C PHE A 37 1.09 5.71 0.63
N TYR A 38 0.97 6.23 -0.60
CA TYR A 38 2.01 7.04 -1.22
C TYR A 38 1.39 8.21 -1.99
N LYS A 39 2.24 9.21 -2.26
CA LYS A 39 1.84 10.50 -2.80
C LYS A 39 2.73 10.87 -4.00
N PRO A 40 2.26 10.69 -5.23
CA PRO A 40 3.02 11.04 -6.43
C PRO A 40 2.91 12.54 -6.72
N GLY A 41 3.95 13.31 -6.41
CA GLY A 41 4.11 14.68 -6.89
C GLY A 41 3.00 15.68 -6.48
N ILE A 42 2.74 16.65 -7.36
CA ILE A 42 1.77 17.75 -7.20
C ILE A 42 0.90 17.79 -8.48
N PRO A 43 -0.45 17.82 -8.41
CA PRO A 43 -1.29 17.93 -7.21
C PRO A 43 -1.42 16.62 -6.41
N GLN A 44 -1.76 16.80 -5.14
CA GLN A 44 -1.40 15.92 -4.03
C GLN A 44 -2.54 14.97 -3.60
N ASN A 45 -2.77 13.90 -4.34
CA ASN A 45 -3.68 12.84 -3.91
C ASN A 45 -2.91 11.67 -3.29
N TYR A 46 -3.51 11.06 -2.26
CA TYR A 46 -3.00 9.82 -1.71
C TYR A 46 -3.54 8.62 -2.48
N TYR A 47 -2.63 7.71 -2.79
CA TYR A 47 -2.93 6.45 -3.45
C TYR A 47 -2.39 5.33 -2.59
N ILE A 48 -3.01 4.16 -2.69
CA ILE A 48 -2.45 2.94 -2.13
C ILE A 48 -1.65 2.27 -3.24
N GLY A 49 -0.41 1.90 -2.98
CA GLY A 49 0.46 1.32 -3.99
C GLY A 49 1.46 0.34 -3.41
N ILE A 50 2.04 -0.46 -4.30
CA ILE A 50 3.14 -1.38 -4.02
C ILE A 50 4.38 -0.83 -4.71
N TRP A 51 5.52 -0.80 -4.01
CA TRP A 51 6.80 -0.35 -4.54
C TRP A 51 7.95 -1.24 -4.06
N TYR A 52 9.13 -1.09 -4.67
CA TYR A 52 10.36 -1.72 -4.20
C TYR A 52 10.89 -1.03 -2.94
N LYS A 53 11.15 -1.78 -1.88
CA LYS A 53 11.63 -1.26 -0.59
C LYS A 53 13.06 -0.70 -0.67
N ASN A 54 13.94 -1.39 -1.38
CA ASN A 54 15.39 -1.16 -1.33
C ASN A 54 15.92 -0.34 -2.52
N LEU A 55 15.08 0.46 -3.18
CA LEU A 55 15.51 1.36 -4.25
C LEU A 55 15.53 2.81 -3.75
N THR A 56 16.61 3.53 -4.07
CA THR A 56 16.76 4.97 -3.75
C THR A 56 15.64 5.79 -4.40
N ILE A 57 15.24 5.42 -5.61
CA ILE A 57 14.09 5.99 -6.31
C ILE A 57 12.90 5.06 -6.08
N LYS A 58 11.87 5.57 -5.38
CA LYS A 58 10.64 4.82 -5.12
C LYS A 58 9.94 4.49 -6.43
N THR A 59 10.09 3.24 -6.85
CA THR A 59 9.51 2.72 -8.09
C THR A 59 8.23 1.96 -7.76
N VAL A 60 7.10 2.53 -8.15
CA VAL A 60 5.76 1.97 -7.88
C VAL A 60 5.44 0.93 -8.96
N VAL A 61 5.23 -0.31 -8.54
CA VAL A 61 4.92 -1.43 -9.45
C VAL A 61 3.42 -1.63 -9.62
N TRP A 62 2.63 -1.15 -8.67
CA TRP A 62 1.17 -1.24 -8.73
C TRP A 62 0.50 -0.14 -7.90
N VAL A 63 -0.68 0.30 -8.33
CA VAL A 63 -1.51 1.31 -7.65
C VAL A 63 -2.95 0.82 -7.59
N ALA A 64 -3.57 0.90 -6.42
CA ALA A 64 -4.97 0.57 -6.19
C ALA A 64 -5.89 1.65 -6.77
N ASN A 65 -6.97 1.21 -7.42
CA ASN A 65 -8.10 2.02 -7.92
C ASN A 65 -7.71 3.32 -8.66
N LYS A 66 -7.64 3.25 -10.00
CA LYS A 66 -7.40 4.42 -10.87
C LYS A 66 -8.55 5.49 -10.89
N LYS A 67 -9.53 5.43 -9.99
CA LYS A 67 -10.64 6.40 -9.81
C LYS A 67 -11.21 6.33 -8.39
N PRO A 68 -11.78 7.42 -7.85
CA PRO A 68 -11.16 8.71 -7.51
C PRO A 68 -10.17 8.57 -6.32
N PRO A 69 -9.38 9.60 -6.00
CA PRO A 69 -8.37 9.55 -4.93
C PRO A 69 -8.95 9.32 -3.53
N VAL A 70 -8.12 8.78 -2.63
CA VAL A 70 -8.48 8.65 -1.21
C VAL A 70 -8.40 10.06 -0.59
N SER A 71 -9.54 10.76 -0.55
CA SER A 71 -9.71 12.04 0.16
C SER A 71 -9.81 11.84 1.66
#